data_AF-A0A9D5FJ70-F1
#
_entry.id   AF-A0A9D5FJ70-F1
#
_cell.length_a   1.000
_cell.length_b   1.000
_cell.length_c   1.000
_cell.angle_alpha   90.00
_cell.angle_beta   90.00
_cell.angle_gamma   90.00
#
_symmetry.space_group_name_H-M   'P 1'
#
loop_
_entity.id
_entity.type
_entity.pdbx_description
1 polymer ?
#
loop_
_entity_poly.entity_id
_entity_poly.type
_entity_poly.pdbx_seq_one_letter_code
_entity_poly.pdbx_strand_id
1 'polypeptide(L)'
;MIDNNLVEKWRQVDLEKPPYIFPGDEQLIRGRKIDPDIKSYEEYVARLGEVKEFPNKLHVGLIPVPYVGNLETAKFFILTANPGLGTTNYKGEYDDSKYRKQLIINLRQENFDEYPFMSLNIEFAWLGGFIYWERKFSSIINQLLENQITYDNALRLISNKVACVELVPYHSTKGCGISNLESTKMFKEFVHQVLKPKAQKGEIDIVVIRKAVDWGLENDKHTIVFPANQARSSSLGIDNEGGKRILELLIN
;
A
#
# COMPACT_ATOMS: atom_id res chain seq x y z
N MET A 1 11.49 -15.70 9.30
CA MET A 1 12.26 -14.71 8.51
C MET A 1 11.44 -14.37 7.29
N ILE A 2 11.12 -13.09 7.08
CA ILE A 2 10.65 -12.61 5.77
C ILE A 2 11.74 -12.93 4.76
N ASP A 3 11.38 -13.14 3.49
CA ASP A 3 12.37 -13.17 2.42
C ASP A 3 13.18 -11.87 2.43
N ASN A 4 14.40 -11.96 2.96
CA ASN A 4 15.34 -10.83 3.07
C ASN A 4 15.57 -10.18 1.70
N ASN A 5 15.30 -10.87 0.59
CA ASN A 5 15.58 -10.36 -0.73
C ASN A 5 14.68 -9.16 -1.13
N LEU A 6 13.39 -9.16 -0.78
CA LEU A 6 12.48 -8.08 -1.18
C LEU A 6 12.86 -6.75 -0.52
N VAL A 7 12.92 -6.73 0.81
CA VAL A 7 13.18 -5.51 1.59
C VAL A 7 14.60 -5.02 1.32
N GLU A 8 15.60 -5.91 1.26
CA GLU A 8 16.99 -5.51 0.97
C GLU A 8 17.13 -4.84 -0.40
N LYS A 9 16.44 -5.33 -1.43
CA LYS A 9 16.46 -4.66 -2.73
C LYS A 9 15.78 -3.29 -2.69
N TRP A 10 14.68 -3.15 -1.96
CA TRP A 10 14.02 -1.85 -1.77
C TRP A 10 14.85 -0.87 -0.91
N ARG A 11 15.72 -1.37 -0.02
CA ARG A 11 16.71 -0.57 0.72
C ARG A 11 17.78 0.06 -0.18
N GLN A 12 17.93 -0.40 -1.42
CA GLN A 12 18.90 0.14 -2.37
C GLN A 12 18.39 1.33 -3.20
N VAL A 13 17.09 1.65 -3.13
CA VAL A 13 16.55 2.83 -3.84
C VAL A 13 17.21 4.10 -3.33
N ASP A 14 17.75 4.92 -4.22
CA ASP A 14 18.25 6.26 -3.90
C ASP A 14 17.08 7.19 -3.61
N LEU A 15 17.11 7.84 -2.44
CA LEU A 15 16.06 8.75 -1.95
C LEU A 15 16.58 10.18 -1.75
N GLU A 16 17.82 10.48 -2.19
CA GLU A 16 18.40 11.83 -2.09
C GLU A 16 17.66 12.83 -3.00
N LYS A 17 17.30 12.41 -4.22
CA LYS A 17 16.58 13.25 -5.19
C LYS A 17 15.79 12.42 -6.20
N PRO A 18 14.68 12.96 -6.74
CA PRO A 18 13.93 12.28 -7.78
C PRO A 18 14.73 12.20 -9.10
N PRO A 19 14.45 11.20 -9.96
CA PRO A 19 13.36 10.23 -9.84
C PRO A 19 13.70 9.06 -8.91
N TYR A 20 12.78 8.69 -8.04
CA TYR A 20 12.89 7.58 -7.09
C TYR A 20 12.44 6.27 -7.76
N ILE A 21 13.37 5.55 -8.35
CA ILE A 21 13.09 4.37 -9.16
C ILE A 21 13.74 3.13 -8.53
N PHE A 22 12.99 2.03 -8.48
CA PHE A 22 13.54 0.73 -8.16
C PHE A 22 14.62 0.35 -9.18
N PRO A 23 15.84 -0.07 -8.79
CA PRO A 23 16.95 -0.25 -9.74
C PRO A 23 16.60 -1.12 -10.96
N GLY A 24 15.83 -2.20 -10.76
CA GLY A 24 15.40 -3.10 -11.83
C GLY A 24 14.36 -2.51 -12.81
N ASP A 25 13.73 -1.39 -12.47
CA ASP A 25 12.67 -0.78 -13.27
C ASP A 25 13.17 0.35 -14.18
N GLU A 26 14.41 0.83 -13.99
CA GLU A 26 14.91 2.05 -14.62
C GLU A 26 14.79 2.03 -16.16
N GLN A 27 15.22 0.94 -16.78
CA GLN A 27 15.18 0.78 -18.25
C GLN A 27 13.74 0.78 -18.79
N LEU A 28 12.80 0.20 -18.03
CA LEU A 28 11.40 0.08 -18.42
C LEU A 28 10.64 1.39 -18.24
N ILE A 29 11.05 2.22 -17.27
CA ILE A 29 10.40 3.49 -16.96
C ILE A 29 10.95 4.63 -17.82
N ARG A 30 12.28 4.82 -17.86
CA ARG A 30 12.90 5.93 -18.60
C ARG A 30 12.70 5.83 -20.11
N GLY A 31 12.58 4.61 -20.66
CA GLY A 31 12.37 4.39 -22.09
C GLY A 31 10.96 4.71 -22.61
N ARG A 32 9.97 5.00 -21.75
CA ARG A 32 8.54 5.02 -22.16
C ARG A 32 7.81 6.35 -22.00
N LYS A 33 8.47 7.44 -21.57
CA LYS A 33 7.82 8.74 -21.24
C LYS A 33 6.62 8.59 -20.30
N ILE A 34 6.68 7.61 -19.40
CA ILE A 34 5.62 7.32 -18.44
C ILE A 34 5.77 8.12 -17.15
N ASP A 35 6.88 8.84 -17.00
CA ASP A 35 7.13 9.81 -15.93
C ASP A 35 6.77 11.21 -16.43
N PRO A 36 5.92 11.97 -15.71
CA PRO A 36 5.71 13.36 -16.05
C PRO A 36 6.96 14.23 -15.77
N ASP A 37 8.01 13.74 -15.11
CA ASP A 37 9.21 14.48 -14.68
C ASP A 37 8.85 15.64 -13.74
N ILE A 38 7.94 15.39 -12.81
CA ILE A 38 7.51 16.36 -11.79
C ILE A 38 8.33 16.10 -10.52
N LYS A 39 9.07 17.12 -10.06
CA LYS A 39 10.06 17.02 -8.98
C LYS A 39 9.75 17.90 -7.76
N SER A 40 8.63 18.63 -7.76
CA SER A 40 8.16 19.41 -6.60
C SER A 40 6.63 19.53 -6.57
N TYR A 41 6.10 20.06 -5.46
CA TYR A 41 4.68 20.38 -5.33
C TYR A 41 4.25 21.53 -6.24
N GLU A 42 5.08 22.57 -6.40
CA GLU A 42 4.81 23.71 -7.28
C GLU A 42 4.70 23.27 -8.75
N GLU A 43 5.62 22.41 -9.19
CA GLU A 43 5.58 21.81 -10.52
C GLU A 43 4.32 20.95 -10.70
N TYR A 44 3.95 20.16 -9.69
CA TYR A 44 2.73 19.35 -9.71
C TYR A 44 1.48 20.22 -9.88
N VAL A 45 1.38 21.32 -9.13
CA VAL A 45 0.27 22.28 -9.23
C VAL A 45 0.23 22.94 -10.60
N ALA A 46 1.37 23.41 -11.10
CA ALA A 46 1.47 24.06 -12.41
C ALA A 46 1.06 23.12 -13.56
N ARG A 47 1.25 21.80 -13.39
CA ARG A 47 1.01 20.78 -14.41
C ARG A 47 -0.21 19.91 -14.12
N LEU A 48 -1.08 20.33 -13.20
CA LEU A 48 -2.26 19.54 -12.80
C LEU A 48 -3.19 19.21 -13.99
N GLY A 49 -3.24 20.08 -15.01
CA GLY A 49 -3.93 19.81 -16.27
C GLY A 49 -3.37 18.58 -17.00
N GLU A 50 -2.05 18.54 -17.20
CA GLU A 50 -1.35 17.41 -17.83
C GLU A 50 -1.52 16.09 -17.04
N VAL A 51 -1.46 16.17 -15.71
CA VAL A 51 -1.67 14.99 -14.85
C VAL A 51 -3.05 14.37 -15.09
N LYS A 52 -4.08 15.22 -15.27
CA LYS A 52 -5.44 14.76 -15.57
C LYS A 52 -5.57 14.18 -16.97
N GLU A 53 -4.82 14.70 -17.94
CA GLU A 53 -4.80 14.20 -19.33
C GLU A 53 -4.09 12.84 -19.45
N PHE A 54 -3.09 12.57 -18.60
CA PHE A 54 -2.30 11.34 -18.63
C PHE A 54 -2.41 10.53 -17.32
N PRO A 55 -3.61 10.04 -16.95
CA PRO A 55 -3.88 9.46 -15.64
C PRO A 55 -3.19 8.12 -15.37
N ASN A 56 -2.57 7.52 -16.40
CA ASN A 56 -1.87 6.24 -16.32
C ASN A 56 -0.33 6.40 -16.18
N LYS A 57 0.17 7.64 -16.17
CA LYS A 57 1.59 7.92 -15.95
C LYS A 57 1.97 7.58 -14.51
N LEU A 58 3.21 7.08 -14.36
CA LEU A 58 3.81 6.76 -13.07
C LEU A 58 4.53 7.99 -12.55
N HIS A 59 4.19 8.40 -11.34
CA HIS A 59 4.80 9.55 -10.68
C HIS A 59 6.02 9.09 -9.88
N VAL A 60 7.18 9.05 -10.53
CA VAL A 60 8.46 8.67 -9.90
C VAL A 60 9.17 9.85 -9.23
N GLY A 61 8.54 11.03 -9.23
CA GLY A 61 8.90 12.14 -8.34
C GLY A 61 8.39 11.97 -6.91
N LEU A 62 7.65 10.91 -6.60
CA LEU A 62 7.22 10.55 -5.26
C LEU A 62 7.94 9.26 -4.83
N ILE A 63 8.24 9.13 -3.54
CA ILE A 63 8.82 7.91 -2.97
C ILE A 63 7.87 6.74 -3.32
N PRO A 64 8.37 5.63 -3.88
CA PRO A 64 7.56 4.46 -4.16
C PRO A 64 6.95 3.91 -2.87
N VAL A 65 5.70 3.48 -2.94
CA VAL A 65 4.97 2.85 -1.83
C VAL A 65 4.63 1.42 -2.23
N PRO A 66 5.60 0.50 -2.24
CA PRO A 66 5.39 -0.91 -2.59
C PRO A 66 4.51 -1.68 -1.61
N TYR A 67 4.50 -1.23 -0.36
CA TYR A 67 3.76 -1.80 0.73
C TYR A 67 3.49 -0.72 1.78
N VAL A 68 2.54 -0.98 2.67
CA VAL A 68 2.26 -0.16 3.86
C VAL A 68 2.04 -1.08 5.05
N GLY A 69 2.71 -0.86 6.17
CA GLY A 69 2.67 -1.77 7.32
C GLY A 69 3.97 -2.52 7.53
N ASN A 70 4.08 -3.21 8.67
CA ASN A 70 5.22 -4.06 8.98
C ASN A 70 5.00 -5.47 8.39
N LEU A 71 5.77 -5.80 7.35
CA LEU A 71 5.67 -7.09 6.65
C LEU A 71 6.07 -8.29 7.53
N GLU A 72 6.76 -8.06 8.65
CA GLU A 72 7.26 -9.12 9.52
C GLU A 72 6.19 -9.58 10.50
N THR A 73 5.53 -8.61 11.11
CA THR A 73 4.62 -8.82 12.23
C THR A 73 3.16 -8.86 11.81
N ALA A 74 2.82 -8.33 10.64
CA ALA A 74 1.45 -8.35 10.13
C ALA A 74 0.88 -9.78 10.08
N LYS A 75 -0.38 -9.90 10.47
CA LYS A 75 -1.17 -11.13 10.46
C LYS A 75 -2.20 -11.16 9.34
N PHE A 76 -2.45 -10.01 8.72
CA PHE A 76 -3.41 -9.87 7.65
C PHE A 76 -2.83 -9.03 6.52
N PHE A 77 -2.73 -9.61 5.33
CA PHE A 77 -2.14 -8.97 4.15
C PHE A 77 -3.21 -8.59 3.13
N ILE A 78 -3.20 -7.33 2.74
CA ILE A 78 -4.13 -6.77 1.75
C ILE A 78 -3.37 -6.57 0.45
N LEU A 79 -3.78 -7.25 -0.62
CA LEU A 79 -3.17 -7.11 -1.94
C LEU A 79 -4.02 -6.18 -2.80
N THR A 80 -3.39 -5.13 -3.35
CA THR A 80 -4.05 -4.15 -4.21
C THR A 80 -3.20 -3.82 -5.45
N ALA A 81 -3.60 -2.81 -6.23
CA ALA A 81 -3.06 -2.54 -7.55
C ALA A 81 -1.79 -1.69 -7.52
N ASN A 82 -1.94 -0.44 -7.10
CA ASN A 82 -0.86 0.53 -6.97
C ASN A 82 -1.33 1.69 -6.07
N PRO A 83 -0.40 2.47 -5.51
CA PRO A 83 -0.74 3.69 -4.78
C PRO A 83 -1.53 4.68 -5.64
N GLY A 84 -2.64 5.18 -5.10
CA GLY A 84 -3.43 6.22 -5.78
C GLY A 84 -2.73 7.58 -5.75
N LEU A 85 -2.81 8.34 -6.84
CA LEU A 85 -2.38 9.74 -6.87
C LEU A 85 -3.55 10.69 -6.61
N GLY A 86 -3.50 11.38 -5.48
CA GLY A 86 -4.35 12.50 -5.10
C GLY A 86 -3.57 13.83 -5.06
N THR A 87 -4.30 14.92 -4.89
CA THR A 87 -3.73 16.29 -4.88
C THR A 87 -2.81 16.56 -3.71
N THR A 88 -2.96 15.82 -2.60
CA THR A 88 -2.15 16.02 -1.40
C THR A 88 -0.84 15.22 -1.40
N ASN A 89 -0.60 14.32 -2.37
CA ASN A 89 0.58 13.44 -2.31
C ASN A 89 1.90 14.20 -2.42
N TYR A 90 2.06 15.04 -3.44
CA TYR A 90 3.25 15.89 -3.58
C TYR A 90 3.37 16.86 -2.41
N LYS A 91 2.27 17.47 -1.97
CA LYS A 91 2.31 18.39 -0.83
C LYS A 91 2.79 17.68 0.45
N GLY A 92 2.20 16.54 0.78
CA GLY A 92 2.55 15.77 1.97
C GLY A 92 3.99 15.31 1.94
N GLU A 93 4.47 14.78 0.80
CA GLU A 93 5.82 14.26 0.73
C GLU A 93 6.90 15.35 0.72
N TYR A 94 6.65 16.49 0.10
CA TYR A 94 7.66 17.56 -0.04
C TYR A 94 7.62 18.58 1.10
N ASP A 95 6.44 18.89 1.65
CA ASP A 95 6.30 19.95 2.65
C ASP A 95 6.25 19.42 4.09
N ASP A 96 5.90 18.14 4.30
CA ASP A 96 5.81 17.52 5.61
C ASP A 96 6.94 16.52 5.83
N SER A 97 7.99 16.96 6.51
CA SER A 97 9.17 16.15 6.80
C SER A 97 8.88 14.94 7.69
N LYS A 98 7.84 14.99 8.53
CA LYS A 98 7.42 13.83 9.34
C LYS A 98 6.79 12.77 8.45
N TYR A 99 5.89 13.17 7.55
CA TYR A 99 5.26 12.25 6.60
C TYR A 99 6.30 11.61 5.68
N ARG A 100 7.22 12.41 5.13
CA ARG A 100 8.33 11.90 4.31
C ARG A 100 9.19 10.88 5.07
N LYS A 101 9.53 11.18 6.33
CA LYS A 101 10.27 10.23 7.19
C LYS A 101 9.53 8.91 7.35
N GLN A 102 8.20 8.94 7.52
CA GLN A 102 7.39 7.73 7.65
C GLN A 102 7.30 6.93 6.35
N LEU A 103 7.25 7.58 5.19
CA LEU A 103 7.38 6.89 3.89
C LEU A 103 8.72 6.15 3.79
N ILE A 104 9.81 6.76 4.24
CA ILE A 104 11.15 6.15 4.24
C ILE A 104 11.19 4.96 5.22
N ILE A 105 10.75 5.14 6.47
CA ILE A 105 10.63 4.07 7.47
C ILE A 105 9.85 2.88 6.91
N ASN A 106 8.70 3.18 6.31
CA ASN A 106 7.87 2.18 5.70
C ASN A 106 8.60 1.47 4.56
N LEU A 107 9.22 2.20 3.61
CA LEU A 107 9.95 1.60 2.49
C LEU A 107 11.12 0.72 2.95
N ARG A 108 11.89 1.19 3.94
CA ARG A 108 13.05 0.49 4.49
C ARG A 108 12.69 -0.60 5.49
N GLN A 109 11.43 -0.64 5.95
CA GLN A 109 10.90 -1.57 6.95
C GLN A 109 11.74 -1.56 8.24
N GLU A 110 12.01 -0.37 8.78
CA GLU A 110 12.85 -0.20 9.97
C GLU A 110 12.33 0.92 10.87
N ASN A 111 12.49 0.77 12.19
CA ASN A 111 12.15 1.81 13.17
C ASN A 111 10.69 2.31 13.11
N PHE A 112 9.74 1.39 12.94
CA PHE A 112 8.32 1.71 12.99
C PHE A 112 7.93 2.37 14.32
N ASP A 113 7.00 3.32 14.24
CA ASP A 113 6.33 3.86 15.41
C ASP A 113 5.13 2.98 15.80
N GLU A 114 4.22 3.53 16.61
CA GLU A 114 3.02 2.84 17.09
C GLU A 114 1.98 2.60 15.97
N TYR A 115 2.21 3.12 14.76
CA TYR A 115 1.41 2.98 13.56
C TYR A 115 2.19 2.39 12.37
N PRO A 116 2.59 1.11 12.40
CA PRO A 116 3.33 0.51 11.29
C PRO A 116 2.64 0.68 9.93
N PHE A 117 1.31 0.55 9.89
CA PHE A 117 0.48 0.97 8.77
C PHE A 117 0.27 2.49 8.84
N MET A 118 1.24 3.26 8.35
CA MET A 118 1.29 4.73 8.45
C MET A 118 0.06 5.45 7.91
N SER A 119 -0.70 4.84 6.98
CA SER A 119 -1.97 5.40 6.51
C SER A 119 -3.11 5.32 7.53
N LEU A 120 -2.88 4.83 8.76
CA LEU A 120 -3.82 4.92 9.88
C LEU A 120 -3.29 5.81 11.01
N ASN A 121 -2.13 6.45 10.82
CA ASN A 121 -1.62 7.41 11.78
C ASN A 121 -2.42 8.71 11.71
N ILE A 122 -3.02 9.12 12.83
CA ILE A 122 -3.89 10.29 12.92
C ILE A 122 -3.17 11.63 12.62
N GLU A 123 -1.83 11.70 12.80
CA GLU A 123 -1.04 12.87 12.38
C GLU A 123 -1.19 13.15 10.87
N PHE A 124 -1.52 12.13 10.08
CA PHE A 124 -1.67 12.18 8.64
C PHE A 124 -3.13 12.13 8.17
N ALA A 125 -4.09 12.42 9.06
CA ALA A 125 -5.53 12.32 8.75
C ALA A 125 -6.01 13.20 7.59
N TRP A 126 -5.26 14.26 7.27
CA TRP A 126 -5.53 15.17 6.16
C TRP A 126 -5.09 14.64 4.79
N LEU A 127 -4.36 13.51 4.74
CA LEU A 127 -3.85 12.90 3.51
C LEU A 127 -4.83 11.88 2.93
N GLY A 128 -4.85 11.78 1.60
CA GLY A 128 -5.73 10.85 0.88
C GLY A 128 -5.55 9.37 1.27
N GLY A 129 -4.34 8.96 1.67
CA GLY A 129 -4.06 7.61 2.16
C GLY A 129 -4.86 7.27 3.43
N PHE A 130 -4.88 8.19 4.40
CA PHE A 130 -5.68 8.03 5.62
C PHE A 130 -7.16 7.96 5.32
N ILE A 131 -7.69 8.94 4.59
CA ILE A 131 -9.10 9.00 4.20
C ILE A 131 -9.54 7.71 3.49
N TYR A 132 -8.67 7.14 2.66
CA TYR A 132 -8.97 5.90 1.94
C TYR A 132 -9.02 4.68 2.87
N TRP A 133 -8.01 4.48 3.70
CA TRP A 133 -7.87 3.29 4.54
C TRP A 133 -8.76 3.33 5.78
N GLU A 134 -8.91 4.49 6.42
CA GLU A 134 -9.85 4.68 7.52
C GLU A 134 -11.27 4.29 7.08
N ARG A 135 -11.72 4.79 5.92
CA ARG A 135 -13.03 4.42 5.36
C ARG A 135 -13.14 2.93 5.05
N LYS A 136 -12.04 2.26 4.69
CA LYS A 136 -12.03 0.80 4.44
C LYS A 136 -12.20 0.01 5.74
N PHE A 137 -11.68 0.51 6.85
CA PHE A 137 -11.78 -0.14 8.16
C PHE A 137 -12.90 0.43 9.05
N SER A 138 -13.68 1.40 8.57
CA SER A 138 -14.65 2.15 9.39
C SER A 138 -15.61 1.27 10.20
N SER A 139 -16.13 0.18 9.64
CA SER A 139 -17.01 -0.71 10.39
C SER A 139 -16.27 -1.50 11.48
N ILE A 140 -15.01 -1.90 11.23
CA ILE A 140 -14.17 -2.56 12.25
C ILE A 140 -13.88 -1.55 13.37
N ILE A 141 -13.50 -0.32 13.01
CA ILE A 141 -13.27 0.76 13.96
C ILE A 141 -14.52 0.95 14.82
N ASN A 142 -15.72 1.09 14.22
CA ASN A 142 -16.98 1.24 14.95
C ASN A 142 -17.24 0.08 15.93
N GLN A 143 -16.98 -1.17 15.53
CA GLN A 143 -17.10 -2.33 16.42
C GLN A 143 -16.12 -2.28 17.59
N LEU A 144 -14.89 -1.80 17.39
CA LEU A 144 -13.94 -1.61 18.49
C LEU A 144 -14.39 -0.48 19.43
N LEU A 145 -14.96 0.60 18.90
CA LEU A 145 -15.52 1.70 19.70
C LEU A 145 -16.69 1.24 20.58
N GLU A 146 -17.57 0.38 20.07
CA GLU A 146 -18.66 -0.24 20.84
C GLU A 146 -18.12 -1.06 22.04
N ASN A 147 -16.91 -1.62 21.91
CA ASN A 147 -16.18 -2.30 22.97
C ASN A 147 -15.30 -1.37 23.83
N GLN A 148 -15.60 -0.07 23.85
CA GLN A 148 -14.93 0.96 24.67
C GLN A 148 -13.44 1.20 24.32
N ILE A 149 -12.99 0.77 23.14
CA ILE A 149 -11.65 1.12 22.64
C ILE A 149 -11.73 2.54 22.07
N THR A 150 -10.75 3.39 22.37
CA THR A 150 -10.70 4.75 21.79
C THR A 150 -10.40 4.70 20.29
N TYR A 151 -10.79 5.73 19.55
CA TYR A 151 -10.53 5.78 18.10
C TYR A 151 -9.03 5.66 17.75
N ASP A 152 -8.17 6.38 18.47
CA ASP A 152 -6.72 6.31 18.33
C ASP A 152 -6.20 4.88 18.60
N ASN A 153 -6.65 4.24 19.67
CA ASN A 153 -6.28 2.85 19.97
C ASN A 153 -6.80 1.86 18.92
N ALA A 154 -8.00 2.06 18.38
CA ALA A 154 -8.54 1.22 17.30
C ALA A 154 -7.66 1.30 16.05
N LEU A 155 -7.24 2.51 15.66
CA LEU A 155 -6.32 2.72 14.54
C LEU A 155 -4.97 2.05 14.79
N ARG A 156 -4.39 2.19 15.99
CA ARG A 156 -3.12 1.52 16.37
C ARG A 156 -3.24 0.01 16.31
N LEU A 157 -4.31 -0.56 16.87
CA LEU A 157 -4.53 -1.99 16.89
C LEU A 157 -4.59 -2.56 15.48
N ILE A 158 -5.39 -1.94 14.60
CA ILE A 158 -5.46 -2.33 13.18
C ILE A 158 -4.07 -2.20 12.54
N SER A 159 -3.43 -1.04 12.71
CA SER A 159 -2.13 -0.70 12.12
C SER A 159 -1.01 -1.71 12.45
N ASN A 160 -1.05 -2.33 13.63
CA ASN A 160 -0.08 -3.33 14.06
C ASN A 160 -0.36 -4.75 13.53
N LYS A 161 -1.55 -5.01 12.98
CA LYS A 161 -1.94 -6.35 12.51
C LYS A 161 -2.05 -6.44 10.99
N VAL A 162 -2.23 -5.33 10.30
CA VAL A 162 -2.40 -5.32 8.84
C VAL A 162 -1.15 -4.85 8.10
N ALA A 163 -0.93 -5.40 6.92
CA ALA A 163 -0.04 -4.85 5.91
C ALA A 163 -0.73 -4.83 4.55
N CYS A 164 -0.39 -3.87 3.71
CA CYS A 164 -0.83 -3.77 2.33
C CYS A 164 0.37 -3.98 1.41
N VAL A 165 0.20 -4.74 0.33
CA VAL A 165 1.20 -4.93 -0.73
C VAL A 165 0.60 -4.49 -2.05
N GLU A 166 1.33 -3.64 -2.75
CA GLU A 166 0.96 -3.06 -4.04
C GLU A 166 1.60 -3.87 -5.17
N LEU A 167 0.82 -4.18 -6.21
CA LEU A 167 1.36 -4.90 -7.37
C LEU A 167 2.37 -4.06 -8.15
N VAL A 168 2.11 -2.75 -8.23
CA VAL A 168 3.01 -1.75 -8.81
C VAL A 168 3.28 -0.68 -7.73
N PRO A 169 4.55 -0.36 -7.43
CA PRO A 169 4.91 0.45 -6.25
C PRO A 169 4.75 1.97 -6.47
N TYR A 170 4.29 2.40 -7.65
CA TYR A 170 4.31 3.80 -8.07
C TYR A 170 2.92 4.43 -8.10
N HIS A 171 2.87 5.72 -7.74
CA HIS A 171 1.64 6.50 -7.78
C HIS A 171 1.13 6.71 -9.22
N SER A 172 -0.18 6.56 -9.39
CA SER A 172 -0.89 6.99 -10.61
C SER A 172 -2.37 7.25 -10.32
N THR A 173 -3.06 7.99 -11.20
CA THR A 173 -4.48 8.33 -10.99
C THR A 173 -5.43 7.19 -11.35
N LYS A 174 -5.11 6.39 -12.38
CA LYS A 174 -5.98 5.30 -12.87
C LYS A 174 -5.30 3.92 -12.93
N GLY A 175 -4.10 3.80 -12.36
CA GLY A 175 -3.26 2.62 -12.50
C GLY A 175 -2.41 2.68 -13.76
N CYS A 176 -1.33 1.91 -13.81
CA CYS A 176 -0.52 1.76 -15.02
C CYS A 176 -0.71 0.37 -15.63
N GLY A 177 -0.64 0.31 -16.97
CA GLY A 177 -0.67 -0.95 -17.72
C GLY A 177 0.67 -1.69 -17.74
N ILE A 178 1.59 -1.38 -16.83
CA ILE A 178 2.94 -1.94 -16.85
C ILE A 178 3.01 -3.11 -15.87
N SER A 179 2.59 -4.28 -16.35
CA SER A 179 2.66 -5.53 -15.58
C SER A 179 4.06 -6.16 -15.55
N ASN A 180 5.01 -5.61 -16.30
CA ASN A 180 6.30 -6.25 -16.60
C ASN A 180 7.49 -5.61 -15.88
N LEU A 181 7.23 -4.70 -14.94
CA LEU A 181 8.28 -4.14 -14.07
C LEU A 181 8.96 -5.27 -13.29
N GLU A 182 10.26 -5.12 -13.03
CA GLU A 182 11.00 -6.05 -12.18
C GLU A 182 10.44 -6.03 -10.76
N SER A 183 10.11 -4.84 -10.24
CA SER A 183 9.44 -4.70 -8.94
C SER A 183 8.13 -5.48 -8.88
N THR A 184 7.29 -5.40 -9.93
CA THR A 184 6.03 -6.14 -10.01
C THR A 184 6.23 -7.64 -9.99
N LYS A 185 7.24 -8.16 -10.71
CA LYS A 185 7.58 -9.60 -10.67
C LYS A 185 7.98 -10.00 -9.25
N MET A 186 8.78 -9.18 -8.58
CA MET A 186 9.24 -9.42 -7.22
C MET A 186 8.10 -9.47 -6.21
N PHE A 187 7.08 -8.60 -6.33
CA PHE A 187 5.91 -8.69 -5.46
C PHE A 187 5.09 -9.95 -5.70
N LYS A 188 4.95 -10.37 -6.96
CA LYS A 188 4.31 -11.65 -7.27
C LYS A 188 5.09 -12.81 -6.65
N GLU A 189 6.41 -12.82 -6.79
CA GLU A 189 7.28 -13.84 -6.18
C GLU A 189 7.14 -13.83 -4.65
N PHE A 190 7.21 -12.67 -4.01
CA PHE A 190 7.00 -12.54 -2.57
C PHE A 190 5.65 -13.09 -2.12
N VAL A 191 4.57 -12.72 -2.81
CA VAL A 191 3.22 -13.23 -2.48
C VAL A 191 3.14 -14.75 -2.63
N HIS A 192 3.65 -15.31 -3.75
CA HIS A 192 3.51 -16.74 -4.03
C HIS A 192 4.49 -17.63 -3.26
N GLN A 193 5.68 -17.14 -2.96
CA GLN A 193 6.75 -17.92 -2.32
C GLN A 193 6.83 -17.69 -0.81
N VAL A 194 6.28 -16.59 -0.30
CA VAL A 194 6.35 -16.23 1.13
C VAL A 194 4.97 -16.16 1.76
N LEU A 195 4.08 -15.30 1.25
CA LEU A 195 2.79 -15.09 1.90
C LEU A 195 1.86 -16.29 1.74
N LYS A 196 1.71 -16.82 0.52
CA LYS A 196 0.82 -17.94 0.24
C LYS A 196 1.17 -19.20 1.06
N PRO A 197 2.45 -19.62 1.20
CA PRO A 197 2.79 -20.73 2.08
C PRO A 197 2.48 -20.48 3.56
N LYS A 198 2.63 -19.23 4.06
CA LYS A 198 2.23 -18.86 5.42
C LYS A 198 0.71 -18.92 5.60
N ALA A 199 -0.05 -18.44 4.63
CA ALA A 199 -1.52 -18.50 4.64
C ALA A 199 -2.01 -19.96 4.64
N GLN A 200 -1.42 -20.84 3.84
CA GLN A 200 -1.75 -22.27 3.81
C GLN A 200 -1.53 -22.98 5.15
N LYS A 201 -0.60 -22.48 5.98
CA LYS A 201 -0.35 -22.95 7.34
C LYS A 201 -1.24 -22.29 8.41
N GLY A 202 -2.06 -21.32 8.02
CA GLY A 202 -2.91 -20.53 8.93
C GLY A 202 -2.12 -19.55 9.80
N GLU A 203 -0.89 -19.18 9.40
CA GLU A 203 -0.07 -18.23 10.16
C GLU A 203 -0.48 -16.76 9.92
N ILE A 204 -1.08 -16.50 8.76
CA ILE A 204 -1.58 -15.20 8.29
C ILE A 204 -2.84 -15.42 7.44
N ASP A 205 -3.59 -14.34 7.20
CA ASP A 205 -4.62 -14.28 6.17
C ASP A 205 -4.22 -13.32 5.04
N ILE A 206 -4.72 -13.57 3.84
CA ILE A 206 -4.53 -12.73 2.65
C ILE A 206 -5.90 -12.34 2.10
N VAL A 207 -6.07 -11.06 1.75
CA VAL A 207 -7.22 -10.59 0.97
C VAL A 207 -6.74 -9.86 -0.28
N VAL A 208 -7.28 -10.22 -1.44
CA VAL A 208 -7.02 -9.58 -2.71
C VAL A 208 -8.19 -8.67 -3.06
N ILE A 209 -8.00 -7.37 -2.86
CA ILE A 209 -9.06 -6.38 -3.09
C ILE A 209 -8.99 -5.75 -4.48
N ARG A 210 -7.85 -5.82 -5.18
CA ARG A 210 -7.74 -5.35 -6.57
C ARG A 210 -6.80 -6.24 -7.37
N LYS A 211 -7.02 -6.28 -8.69
CA LYS A 211 -6.18 -7.00 -9.66
C LYS A 211 -6.00 -8.50 -9.34
N ALA A 212 -7.07 -9.15 -8.89
CA ALA A 212 -7.10 -10.58 -8.57
C ALA A 212 -6.42 -11.47 -9.63
N VAL A 213 -6.78 -11.27 -10.90
CA VAL A 213 -6.18 -11.99 -12.03
C VAL A 213 -4.67 -11.77 -12.14
N ASP A 214 -4.21 -10.53 -11.93
CA ASP A 214 -2.79 -10.21 -12.06
C ASP A 214 -1.96 -10.80 -10.89
N TRP A 215 -2.57 -10.92 -9.70
CA TRP A 215 -1.97 -11.59 -8.55
C TRP A 215 -1.90 -13.11 -8.71
N GLY A 216 -2.78 -13.72 -9.50
CA GLY A 216 -2.78 -15.16 -9.75
C GLY A 216 -3.10 -16.00 -8.50
N LEU A 217 -3.87 -15.45 -7.57
CA LEU A 217 -4.34 -16.17 -6.38
C LEU A 217 -5.78 -16.68 -6.57
N GLU A 218 -6.09 -17.77 -5.89
CA GLU A 218 -7.42 -18.37 -5.85
C GLU A 218 -7.98 -18.28 -4.42
N ASN A 219 -9.30 -18.37 -4.29
CA ASN A 219 -9.94 -18.42 -2.97
C ASN A 219 -9.58 -19.74 -2.27
N ASP A 220 -9.17 -19.67 -1.01
CA ASP A 220 -8.99 -20.81 -0.13
C ASP A 220 -9.33 -20.44 1.32
N LYS A 221 -9.03 -21.33 2.28
CA LYS A 221 -9.35 -21.10 3.69
C LYS A 221 -8.72 -19.82 4.25
N HIS A 222 -7.52 -19.43 3.85
CA HIS A 222 -6.77 -18.28 4.38
C HIS A 222 -6.47 -17.20 3.32
N THR A 223 -6.99 -17.37 2.11
CA THR A 223 -6.86 -16.44 0.98
C THR A 223 -8.23 -16.08 0.45
N ILE A 224 -8.61 -14.81 0.55
CA ILE A 224 -9.88 -14.27 0.07
C ILE A 224 -9.61 -13.44 -1.17
N VAL A 225 -10.19 -13.83 -2.30
CA VAL A 225 -10.09 -13.10 -3.57
C VAL A 225 -11.45 -12.49 -3.88
N PHE A 226 -11.54 -11.16 -3.76
CA PHE A 226 -12.81 -10.47 -4.04
C PHE A 226 -13.13 -10.53 -5.54
N PRO A 227 -14.40 -10.83 -5.89
CA PRO A 227 -14.84 -10.77 -7.27
C PRO A 227 -14.78 -9.32 -7.79
N ALA A 228 -14.66 -9.16 -9.11
CA ALA A 228 -14.41 -7.86 -9.75
C ALA A 228 -15.46 -6.78 -9.42
N ASN A 229 -16.70 -7.18 -9.17
CA ASN A 229 -17.80 -6.29 -8.77
C ASN A 229 -17.71 -5.81 -7.31
N GLN A 230 -17.01 -6.53 -6.43
CA GLN A 230 -16.76 -6.13 -5.04
C GLN A 230 -15.44 -5.37 -4.90
N ALA A 231 -14.40 -5.73 -5.66
CA ALA A 231 -13.05 -5.18 -5.61
C ALA A 231 -12.93 -3.63 -5.64
N ARG A 232 -13.86 -2.91 -6.29
CA ARG A 232 -13.78 -1.44 -6.41
C ARG A 232 -14.43 -0.69 -5.25
N SER A 233 -15.49 -1.24 -4.68
CA SER A 233 -16.34 -0.60 -3.66
C SER A 233 -16.21 -1.24 -2.28
N SER A 234 -15.65 -2.44 -2.17
CA SER A 234 -15.57 -3.20 -0.93
C SER A 234 -14.81 -2.41 0.13
N SER A 235 -15.51 -1.97 1.17
CA SER A 235 -14.89 -1.77 2.48
C SER A 235 -14.26 -3.10 2.91
N LEU A 236 -13.21 -3.07 3.73
CA LEU A 236 -12.82 -4.24 4.51
C LEU A 236 -13.73 -4.30 5.75
N GLY A 237 -15.04 -4.19 5.51
CA GLY A 237 -16.03 -4.09 6.56
C GLY A 237 -16.52 -5.44 7.05
N ILE A 238 -17.16 -5.45 8.21
CA ILE A 238 -17.63 -6.66 8.90
C ILE A 238 -18.72 -7.43 8.12
N ASP A 239 -19.29 -6.82 7.08
CA ASP A 239 -20.27 -7.46 6.20
C ASP A 239 -19.61 -8.45 5.22
N ASN A 240 -18.29 -8.40 5.05
CA ASN A 240 -17.55 -9.35 4.23
C ASN A 240 -16.51 -10.13 5.02
N GLU A 241 -16.12 -11.27 4.46
CA GLU A 241 -15.19 -12.22 5.08
C GLU A 241 -13.84 -11.58 5.45
N GLY A 242 -13.34 -10.66 4.62
CA GLY A 242 -12.07 -9.99 4.90
C GLY A 242 -12.12 -9.13 6.16
N GLY A 243 -13.18 -8.34 6.32
CA GLY A 243 -13.35 -7.51 7.52
C GLY A 243 -13.65 -8.32 8.78
N LYS A 244 -14.41 -9.42 8.66
CA LYS A 244 -14.67 -10.34 9.79
C LYS A 244 -13.39 -10.92 10.35
N ARG A 245 -12.50 -11.42 9.49
CA ARG A 245 -11.22 -11.98 9.93
C ARG A 245 -10.31 -10.96 10.58
N ILE A 246 -10.27 -9.74 10.06
CA ILE A 246 -9.52 -8.66 10.73
C ILE A 246 -10.08 -8.43 12.12
N LEU A 247 -11.41 -8.35 12.27
CA LEU A 247 -12.03 -8.16 13.59
C LEU A 247 -11.72 -9.32 14.55
N GLU A 248 -11.81 -10.57 14.09
CA GLU A 248 -11.44 -11.76 14.87
C GLU A 248 -9.97 -11.72 15.30
N LEU A 249 -9.06 -11.27 14.44
CA LEU A 249 -7.63 -11.10 14.78
C LEU A 249 -7.36 -10.00 15.81
N LEU A 250 -8.29 -9.06 15.99
CA LEU A 250 -8.13 -7.91 16.90
C LEU A 250 -8.77 -8.15 18.27
N ILE A 251 -9.76 -9.05 18.36
CA ILE A 251 -10.47 -9.36 19.60
C ILE A 251 -9.90 -10.59 20.31
N ASN A 252 -9.20 -11.48 19.58
CA ASN A 252 -8.48 -12.63 20.14
C ASN A 252 -7.04 -12.27 20.56
#